data_AF-A0A9E3LU25-F1
#
_entry.id   AF-A0A9E3LU25-F1
#
_cell.length_a   1.000
_cell.length_b   1.000
_cell.length_c   1.000
_cell.angle_alpha   90.00
_cell.angle_beta   90.00
_cell.angle_gamma   90.00
#
_symmetry.space_group_name_H-M   'P 1'
#
loop_
_entity.id
_entity.type
_entity.pdbx_description
1 polymer ?
#
loop_
_entity_poly.entity_id
_entity_poly.type
_entity_poly.pdbx_seq_one_letter_code
_entity_poly.pdbx_strand_id
1 'polypeptide(L)'
;MQKRNLIYLLFTLLLLGILGFSYVSQRSPIISCQQSEFISTSTSNKFYIHPEKIIVEPWRGRHHVYAIFMIPSGHINDHFLKVTIEGINSICGVMTYLGENTTDGINAKPGYYLSKGWLQTRMALWLMFQGKYKQLKDSDNWILGYTKKQY
;
A
#
# COMPACT_ATOMS: atom_id res chain seq x y z
N MET A 1 -50.05 -9.93 -7.06
CA MET A 1 -48.93 -10.73 -7.61
C MET A 1 -47.64 -9.90 -7.80
N GLN A 2 -47.72 -8.63 -8.20
CA GLN A 2 -46.57 -7.75 -8.49
C GLN A 2 -45.59 -7.53 -7.33
N LYS A 3 -46.08 -7.38 -6.08
CA LYS A 3 -45.23 -7.20 -4.89
C LYS A 3 -44.40 -8.44 -4.51
N ARG A 4 -44.96 -9.65 -4.66
CA ARG A 4 -44.24 -10.91 -4.38
C ARG A 4 -43.11 -11.13 -5.38
N ASN A 5 -43.37 -10.90 -6.67
CA ASN A 5 -42.35 -10.99 -7.71
C ASN A 5 -41.22 -9.97 -7.51
N LEU A 6 -41.54 -8.76 -7.05
CA LEU A 6 -40.53 -7.74 -6.73
C LEU A 6 -39.60 -8.16 -5.58
N ILE A 7 -40.16 -8.77 -4.53
CA ILE A 7 -39.38 -9.27 -3.40
C ILE A 7 -38.43 -10.38 -3.85
N TYR A 8 -38.91 -11.35 -4.65
CA TYR A 8 -38.04 -12.41 -5.18
C TYR A 8 -36.93 -11.85 -6.06
N LEU A 9 -37.22 -10.85 -6.89
CA LEU A 9 -36.23 -10.21 -7.77
C LEU A 9 -35.16 -9.45 -6.98
N LEU A 10 -35.55 -8.74 -5.92
CA LEU A 10 -34.60 -8.10 -5.00
C LEU A 10 -33.74 -9.13 -4.28
N PHE A 11 -34.34 -10.24 -3.84
CA PHE A 11 -33.60 -11.32 -3.16
C PHE A 11 -32.59 -12.00 -4.09
N THR A 12 -32.95 -12.26 -5.35
CA THR A 12 -32.04 -12.85 -6.33
C THR A 12 -30.91 -11.89 -6.69
N LEU A 13 -31.18 -10.59 -6.85
CA LEU A 13 -30.15 -9.58 -7.06
C LEU A 13 -29.20 -9.48 -5.87
N LEU A 14 -29.72 -9.52 -4.63
CA LEU A 14 -28.90 -9.51 -3.42
C LEU A 14 -28.00 -10.75 -3.37
N LEU A 15 -28.56 -11.93 -3.65
CA LEU A 15 -27.81 -13.19 -3.64
C LEU A 15 -26.69 -13.19 -4.70
N LEU A 16 -27.00 -12.74 -5.92
CA LEU A 16 -26.01 -12.59 -7.00
C LEU A 16 -24.93 -11.57 -6.62
N GLY A 17 -25.31 -10.46 -5.96
CA GLY A 17 -24.37 -9.47 -5.44
C GLY A 17 -23.41 -10.07 -4.40
N ILE A 18 -23.93 -10.83 -3.43
CA ILE A 18 -23.12 -11.48 -2.38
C ILE A 18 -22.18 -12.52 -2.97
N LEU A 19 -22.69 -13.39 -3.86
CA LEU A 19 -21.88 -14.43 -4.51
C LEU A 19 -20.80 -13.83 -5.41
N GLY A 20 -21.15 -12.81 -6.20
CA GLY A 20 -20.22 -12.08 -7.05
C GLY A 20 -19.14 -11.36 -6.26
N PHE A 21 -19.52 -10.64 -5.19
CA PHE A 21 -18.57 -9.96 -4.32
C PHE A 21 -17.63 -10.95 -3.61
N SER A 22 -18.15 -12.08 -3.13
CA SER A 22 -17.36 -13.12 -2.48
C SER A 22 -16.34 -13.76 -3.43
N TYR A 23 -16.77 -14.10 -4.64
CA TYR A 23 -15.90 -14.66 -5.67
C TYR A 23 -14.76 -13.71 -6.04
N VAL A 24 -15.08 -12.43 -6.21
CA VAL A 24 -14.06 -11.40 -6.47
C VAL A 24 -13.13 -11.33 -5.26
N SER A 25 -13.65 -11.09 -4.05
CA SER A 25 -12.86 -10.88 -2.82
C SER A 25 -11.83 -12.00 -2.55
N GLN A 26 -12.21 -13.27 -2.74
CA GLN A 26 -11.32 -14.42 -2.50
C GLN A 26 -10.10 -14.46 -3.44
N ARG A 27 -10.21 -13.86 -4.64
CA ARG A 27 -9.12 -13.83 -5.63
C ARG A 27 -8.17 -12.64 -5.50
N SER A 28 -8.34 -11.75 -4.53
CA SER A 28 -7.25 -10.81 -4.19
C SER A 28 -6.42 -11.42 -3.07
N PRO A 29 -5.24 -11.98 -3.37
CA PRO A 29 -4.30 -12.23 -2.30
C PRO A 29 -3.97 -10.88 -1.65
N ILE A 30 -4.11 -10.82 -0.33
CA ILE A 30 -3.42 -9.81 0.45
C ILE A 30 -1.94 -10.14 0.27
N ILE A 31 -1.18 -9.24 -0.34
CA ILE A 31 0.28 -9.41 -0.38
C ILE A 31 0.77 -9.21 1.06
N SER A 32 0.90 -10.32 1.77
CA SER A 32 1.57 -10.36 3.06
C SER A 32 3.05 -10.15 2.85
N CYS A 33 3.66 -9.35 3.71
CA CYS A 33 5.11 -9.22 3.75
C CYS A 33 5.75 -10.56 4.11
N GLN A 34 6.31 -11.27 3.13
CA GLN A 34 7.15 -12.43 3.42
C GLN A 34 8.50 -11.89 3.93
N GLN A 35 8.79 -12.12 5.22
CA GLN A 35 9.96 -11.58 5.91
C GLN A 35 11.30 -11.89 5.22
N SER A 36 11.37 -12.94 4.40
CA SER A 36 12.59 -13.36 3.69
C SER A 36 13.05 -12.39 2.60
N GLU A 37 12.18 -11.50 2.11
CA GLU A 37 12.50 -10.54 1.04
C GLU A 37 12.91 -9.16 1.56
N PHE A 38 12.64 -8.88 2.84
CA PHE A 38 13.23 -7.72 3.52
C PHE A 38 14.65 -8.07 3.92
N ILE A 39 15.61 -7.19 3.63
CA ILE A 39 17.04 -7.42 3.89
C ILE A 39 17.22 -8.05 5.29
N SER A 40 17.72 -9.30 5.28
CA SER A 40 17.86 -10.13 6.47
C SER A 40 18.75 -9.45 7.51
N THR A 41 18.22 -9.36 8.73
CA THR A 41 18.69 -8.53 9.85
C THR A 41 19.99 -9.01 10.50
N SER A 42 20.77 -9.89 9.88
CA SER A 42 21.92 -10.54 10.53
C SER A 42 23.25 -9.80 10.40
N THR A 43 23.38 -8.81 9.50
CA THR A 43 24.72 -8.29 9.16
C THR A 43 24.81 -6.82 8.74
N SER A 44 23.70 -6.06 8.67
CA SER A 44 23.74 -4.63 8.27
C SER A 44 22.89 -3.75 9.20
N ASN A 45 23.37 -2.52 9.47
CA ASN A 45 22.63 -1.51 10.21
C ASN A 45 21.40 -1.10 9.40
N LYS A 46 20.25 -1.71 9.71
CA LYS A 46 18.98 -1.43 9.08
C LYS A 46 18.33 -0.22 9.74
N PHE A 47 17.90 0.72 8.92
CA PHE A 47 17.21 1.93 9.33
C PHE A 47 15.78 1.92 8.79
N TYR A 48 14.91 2.69 9.42
CA TYR A 48 13.50 2.79 9.06
C TYR A 48 13.10 4.26 8.93
N ILE A 49 12.30 4.57 7.91
CA ILE A 49 11.77 5.92 7.66
C ILE A 49 10.28 5.88 7.33
N HIS A 50 9.63 7.00 7.62
CA HIS A 50 8.26 7.31 7.21
C HIS A 50 8.26 8.14 5.92
N PRO A 51 7.15 8.15 5.18
CA PRO A 51 7.06 8.91 3.94
C PRO A 51 6.88 10.41 4.20
N GLU A 52 7.41 11.22 3.29
CA GLU A 52 7.20 12.67 3.24
C GLU A 52 5.81 13.04 2.72
N LYS A 53 5.22 12.15 1.90
CA LYS A 53 3.89 12.36 1.31
C LYS A 53 3.18 11.04 1.07
N ILE A 54 1.87 11.01 1.32
CA ILE A 54 0.99 9.89 1.01
C ILE A 54 -0.16 10.37 0.12
N ILE A 55 -0.46 9.59 -0.91
CA ILE A 55 -1.63 9.76 -1.77
C ILE A 55 -2.45 8.48 -1.71
N VAL A 56 -3.74 8.61 -1.36
CA VAL A 56 -4.71 7.51 -1.28
C VAL A 56 -5.98 7.92 -2.04
N GLU A 57 -5.92 7.78 -3.36
CA GLU A 57 -6.98 8.17 -4.30
C GLU A 57 -7.29 7.02 -5.27
N PRO A 58 -7.72 5.84 -4.78
CA PRO A 58 -7.86 4.66 -5.61
C PRO A 58 -8.86 4.79 -6.78
N TRP A 59 -9.80 5.73 -6.70
CA TRP A 59 -10.76 6.03 -7.77
C TRP A 59 -10.13 6.72 -9.00
N ARG A 60 -8.94 7.31 -8.86
CA ARG A 60 -8.19 7.88 -10.00
C ARG A 60 -7.46 6.84 -10.84
N GLY A 61 -7.59 5.57 -10.50
CA GLY A 61 -7.12 4.44 -11.29
C GLY A 61 -6.00 3.63 -10.65
N ARG A 62 -5.36 2.79 -11.46
CA ARG A 62 -4.18 2.03 -11.05
C ARG A 62 -3.07 3.04 -10.74
N HIS A 63 -2.29 2.81 -9.68
CA HIS A 63 -1.18 3.69 -9.27
C HIS A 63 -1.58 5.06 -8.69
N HIS A 64 -2.72 5.17 -8.02
CA HIS A 64 -3.06 6.36 -7.22
C HIS A 64 -3.10 6.09 -5.71
N VAL A 65 -2.38 5.04 -5.29
CA VAL A 65 -2.15 4.76 -3.88
C VAL A 65 -0.65 4.53 -3.69
N TYR A 66 0.02 5.55 -3.17
CA TYR A 66 1.46 5.53 -2.99
C TYR A 66 1.95 6.49 -1.92
N ALA A 67 3.19 6.25 -1.50
CA ALA A 67 3.91 7.09 -0.57
C ALA A 67 5.28 7.47 -1.17
N ILE A 68 5.76 8.67 -0.86
CA ILE A 68 7.06 9.17 -1.30
C ILE A 68 8.00 9.18 -0.10
N PHE A 69 9.15 8.55 -0.25
CA PHE A 69 10.17 8.45 0.77
C PHE A 69 11.43 9.20 0.33
N MET A 70 12.08 9.85 1.28
CA MET A 70 13.36 10.53 1.08
C MET A 70 14.47 9.71 1.75
N ILE A 71 15.40 9.19 0.95
CA ILE A 71 16.43 8.24 1.39
C ILE A 71 17.81 8.87 1.18
N PRO A 72 18.77 8.76 2.13
CA PRO A 72 20.11 9.30 1.92
C PRO A 72 20.85 8.56 0.79
N SER A 73 21.55 9.28 -0.10
CA SER A 73 22.17 8.73 -1.33
C SER A 73 23.21 7.62 -1.10
N GLY A 74 23.77 7.52 0.11
CA GLY A 74 24.67 6.43 0.53
C GLY A 74 23.96 5.13 0.93
N HIS A 75 22.64 5.05 0.79
CA HIS A 75 21.82 3.92 1.20
C HIS A 75 21.01 3.34 0.03
N ILE A 76 20.56 2.10 0.22
CA ILE A 76 19.61 1.40 -0.64
C ILE A 76 18.42 0.95 0.19
N ASN A 77 17.23 0.92 -0.41
CA ASN A 77 16.04 0.44 0.26
C ASN A 77 15.82 -1.06 0.02
N ASP A 78 14.97 -1.66 0.85
CA ASP A 78 14.65 -3.09 0.83
C ASP A 78 13.69 -3.48 -0.32
N HIS A 79 13.53 -2.65 -1.37
CA HIS A 79 12.57 -2.82 -2.48
C HIS A 79 11.07 -2.98 -2.09
N PHE A 80 10.76 -3.11 -0.80
CA PHE A 80 9.43 -3.28 -0.25
C PHE A 80 9.15 -2.22 0.83
N LEU A 81 7.92 -1.73 0.83
CA LEU A 81 7.38 -0.93 1.94
C LEU A 81 6.43 -1.78 2.77
N LYS A 82 6.34 -1.47 4.06
CA LYS A 82 5.41 -2.10 4.98
C LYS A 82 4.35 -1.09 5.41
N VAL A 83 3.08 -1.45 5.28
CA VAL A 83 1.94 -0.72 5.86
C VAL A 83 1.38 -1.52 7.03
N THR A 84 1.36 -0.91 8.21
CA THR A 84 0.83 -1.52 9.43
C THR A 84 -0.52 -0.89 9.74
N ILE A 85 -1.57 -1.70 9.74
CA ILE A 85 -2.95 -1.27 10.01
C ILE A 85 -3.45 -2.04 11.22
N GLU A 86 -4.04 -1.36 12.18
CA GLU A 86 -4.49 -1.99 13.42
C GLU A 86 -5.58 -3.03 13.13
N GLY A 87 -5.40 -4.24 13.67
CA GLY A 87 -6.31 -5.37 13.48
C GLY A 87 -6.12 -6.14 12.17
N ILE A 88 -5.08 -5.82 11.38
CA ILE A 88 -4.77 -6.49 10.11
C ILE A 88 -3.27 -6.81 10.08
N ASN A 89 -2.91 -7.94 9.48
CA ASN A 89 -1.51 -8.26 9.23
C ASN A 89 -0.87 -7.19 8.34
N SER A 90 0.44 -6.98 8.50
CA SER A 90 1.15 -5.97 7.71
C SER A 90 1.07 -6.25 6.21
N ILE A 91 0.76 -5.20 5.47
CA ILE A 91 0.56 -5.26 4.02
C ILE A 91 1.82 -4.73 3.34
N CYS A 92 2.23 -5.39 2.28
CA CYS A 92 3.40 -4.99 1.52
C CYS A 92 3.05 -4.20 0.27
N GLY A 93 3.86 -3.18 0.01
CA GLY A 93 3.87 -2.44 -1.25
C GLY A 93 5.24 -2.55 -1.93
N VAL A 94 5.27 -2.21 -3.21
CA VAL A 94 6.46 -2.32 -4.06
C VAL A 94 7.10 -0.96 -4.22
N MET A 95 8.42 -0.89 -4.08
CA MET A 95 9.18 0.35 -4.27
C MET A 95 9.62 0.52 -5.74
N THR A 96 9.63 1.78 -6.18
CA THR A 96 10.24 2.21 -7.43
C THR A 96 11.25 3.32 -7.12
N TYR A 97 12.48 3.14 -7.59
CA TYR A 97 13.46 4.21 -7.60
C TYR A 97 13.08 5.22 -8.67
N LEU A 98 12.92 6.48 -8.29
CA LEU A 98 12.55 7.53 -9.25
C LEU A 98 13.77 8.18 -9.88
N GLY A 99 14.90 8.26 -9.17
CA GLY A 99 16.11 8.95 -9.66
C GLY A 99 15.95 10.45 -9.90
N GLU A 100 14.76 10.99 -9.66
CA GLU A 100 14.43 12.40 -9.80
C GLU A 100 14.64 13.15 -8.48
N ASN A 101 15.14 14.37 -8.59
CA ASN A 101 15.29 15.28 -7.44
C ASN A 101 13.95 15.90 -7.02
N THR A 102 12.90 15.77 -7.83
CA THR A 102 11.60 16.39 -7.59
C THR A 102 10.47 15.47 -8.02
N THR A 103 9.50 15.18 -7.15
CA THR A 103 8.33 14.36 -7.51
C THR A 103 7.10 14.79 -6.72
N ASP A 104 5.97 14.97 -7.40
CA ASP A 104 4.67 15.33 -6.81
C ASP A 104 4.74 16.52 -5.83
N GLY A 105 5.59 17.50 -6.14
CA GLY A 105 5.80 18.71 -5.33
C GLY A 105 6.76 18.56 -4.15
N ILE A 106 7.40 17.40 -4.00
CA ILE A 106 8.45 17.16 -3.00
C ILE A 106 9.82 17.31 -3.68
N ASN A 107 10.70 18.10 -3.09
CA ASN A 107 12.09 18.25 -3.53
C ASN A 107 13.01 17.44 -2.61
N ALA A 108 13.92 16.68 -3.20
CA ALA A 108 14.96 15.96 -2.47
C ALA A 108 15.89 16.96 -1.76
N LYS A 109 16.19 16.69 -0.48
CA LYS A 109 17.23 17.43 0.24
C LYS A 109 18.61 17.09 -0.36
N PRO A 110 19.60 18.00 -0.28
CA PRO A 110 20.96 17.69 -0.68
C PRO A 110 21.49 16.43 0.01
N GLY A 111 22.02 15.47 -0.76
CA GLY A 111 22.49 14.17 -0.24
C GLY A 111 21.41 13.11 -0.07
N TYR A 112 20.18 13.35 -0.54
CA TYR A 112 19.07 12.41 -0.55
C TYR A 112 18.51 12.20 -1.96
N TYR A 113 17.79 11.10 -2.15
CA TYR A 113 17.00 10.82 -3.34
C TYR A 113 15.56 10.45 -2.96
N LEU A 114 14.64 10.59 -3.91
CA LEU A 114 13.24 10.21 -3.73
C LEU A 114 12.97 8.80 -4.26
N SER A 115 12.14 8.06 -3.52
CA SER A 115 11.62 6.77 -3.96
C SER A 115 10.12 6.70 -3.70
N LYS A 116 9.40 6.04 -4.60
CA LYS A 116 7.95 5.92 -4.53
C LYS A 116 7.57 4.49 -4.17
N GLY A 117 6.80 4.35 -3.12
CA GLY A 117 6.26 3.08 -2.66
C GLY A 117 4.80 2.94 -3.03
N TRP A 118 4.46 1.93 -3.83
CA TRP A 118 3.11 1.71 -4.33
C TRP A 118 2.39 0.66 -3.52
N LEU A 119 1.16 0.98 -3.09
CA LEU A 119 0.24 0.00 -2.54
C LEU A 119 -0.78 -0.38 -3.61
N GLN A 120 -1.19 -1.64 -3.64
CA GLN A 120 -2.21 -2.06 -4.58
C GLN A 120 -3.53 -1.31 -4.34
N THR A 121 -4.06 -0.67 -5.38
CA THR A 121 -5.33 0.06 -5.35
C THR A 121 -6.47 -0.77 -4.76
N ARG A 122 -6.50 -2.07 -5.06
CA ARG A 122 -7.52 -3.00 -4.56
C ARG A 122 -7.45 -3.21 -3.04
N MET A 123 -6.23 -3.28 -2.48
CA MET A 123 -6.04 -3.36 -1.03
C MET A 123 -6.49 -2.07 -0.36
N ALA A 124 -6.15 -0.92 -0.94
CA ALA A 124 -6.61 0.37 -0.42
C ALA A 124 -8.15 0.46 -0.40
N LEU A 125 -8.83 0.06 -1.47
CA LEU A 125 -10.29 0.02 -1.52
C LEU A 125 -10.88 -0.91 -0.46
N TRP A 126 -10.34 -2.11 -0.31
CA TRP A 126 -10.82 -3.07 0.69
C TRP A 126 -10.68 -2.52 2.12
N LEU A 127 -9.54 -1.91 2.44
CA LEU A 127 -9.30 -1.24 3.72
C LEU A 127 -10.24 -0.04 3.94
N MET A 128 -10.51 0.73 2.89
CA MET A 128 -11.47 1.83 2.95
C MET A 128 -12.88 1.34 3.26
N PHE A 129 -13.33 0.24 2.64
CA PHE A 129 -14.61 -0.40 2.93
C PHE A 129 -14.70 -0.87 4.40
N GLN A 130 -13.57 -1.20 5.03
CA GLN A 130 -13.49 -1.54 6.46
C GLN A 130 -13.36 -0.31 7.38
N GLY A 131 -13.46 0.91 6.86
CA GLY A 131 -13.31 2.14 7.63
C GLY A 131 -11.86 2.50 7.99
N LYS A 132 -10.86 1.82 7.41
CA LYS A 132 -9.43 2.06 7.68
C LYS A 132 -8.81 3.17 6.83
N TYR A 133 -9.61 4.00 6.17
CA TYR A 133 -9.13 5.09 5.31
C TYR A 133 -8.22 6.08 6.04
N LYS A 134 -8.57 6.46 7.28
CA LYS A 134 -7.73 7.38 8.08
C LYS A 134 -6.36 6.78 8.37
N GLN A 135 -6.31 5.51 8.75
CA GLN A 135 -5.05 4.79 9.02
C GLN A 135 -4.18 4.68 7.76
N LEU A 136 -4.79 4.48 6.58
CA LEU A 136 -4.06 4.50 5.30
C LEU A 136 -3.41 5.84 4.96
N LYS A 137 -3.96 6.96 5.43
CA LYS A 137 -3.42 8.31 5.19
C LYS A 137 -2.41 8.77 6.23
N ASP A 138 -2.25 7.99 7.29
CA ASP A 138 -1.34 8.29 8.39
C ASP A 138 0.08 7.84 8.02
N SER A 139 1.06 8.75 8.09
CA SER A 139 2.46 8.47 7.74
C SER A 139 3.09 7.41 8.64
N ASP A 140 2.67 7.35 9.89
CA ASP A 140 3.31 6.50 10.90
C ASP A 140 3.02 5.01 10.64
N ASN A 141 1.93 4.74 9.91
CA ASN A 141 1.56 3.40 9.48
C ASN A 141 2.39 2.91 8.28
N TRP A 142 3.15 3.77 7.60
CA TRP A 142 3.97 3.43 6.44
C TRP A 142 5.44 3.46 6.81
N ILE A 143 6.12 2.32 6.65
CA ILE A 143 7.52 2.16 7.02
C ILE A 143 8.29 1.60 5.82
N LEU A 144 9.42 2.24 5.52
CA LEU A 144 10.40 1.74 4.57
C LEU A 144 11.72 1.42 5.28
N GLY A 145 12.19 0.19 5.09
CA GLY A 145 13.52 -0.23 5.51
C GLY A 145 14.58 0.17 4.48
N TYR A 146 15.73 0.62 4.96
CA TYR A 146 16.91 0.87 4.12
C TYR A 146 18.21 0.53 4.86
N THR A 147 19.27 0.25 4.10
CA THR A 147 20.60 -0.09 4.60
C THR A 147 21.68 0.66 3.86
N LYS A 148 22.87 0.76 4.45
CA LYS A 148 24.02 1.42 3.82
C LYS A 148 24.48 0.58 2.62
N LYS A 149 24.83 1.24 1.51
CA LYS A 149 25.47 0.57 0.37
C LYS A 149 26.77 -0.07 0.84
N GLN A 150 26.88 -1.39 0.68
CA GLN A 150 28.16 -2.08 0.76
C GLN A 150 28.83 -1.90 -0.60
N TYR A 151 29.97 -1.20 -0.61
CA TYR A 151 30.83 -1.03 -1.77
C TYR A 151 31.87 -2.15 -1.79
#